data_AF-A0A355RW09-F1
#
_entry.id   AF-A0A355RW09-F1
#
_cell.length_a   1.000
_cell.length_b   1.000
_cell.length_c   1.000
_cell.angle_alpha   90.00
_cell.angle_beta   90.00
_cell.angle_gamma   90.00
#
_symmetry.space_group_name_H-M   'P 1'
#
loop_
_entity.id
_entity.type
_entity.pdbx_description
1 polymer ?
#
loop_
_entity_poly.entity_id
_entity_poly.type
_entity_poly.pdbx_seq_one_letter_code
_entity_poly.pdbx_strand_id
1 'polypeptide(L)'
;MSKYFSGISFNEGKYTISIINDNLNIIFMDTLEFNELCELLKRKTITTISIDAPIMLYIKIKNINKKEDMDNFKLEKRDFDNLLSSRNMFTYQERFNMDTEYVGSIIKLYDQLCNMGFSYKNSPSDDKSIIESYPDTSVIAMGWNIGKDISPNDILRKKVDILKKRNIRIKRYLKKNINDSMVEINTLIQAYTSHLYHANGCKVLGSLDEGIFALPGNEEVNRKENSYRIVQKYKSFSSSLSGKSSPLGDRDSKETDPVDKKPTAPAARIKNDRVMTEYCGAQYLYDNI
;
A
#
# COMPACT_ATOMS: atom_id res chain seq x y z
N MET A 1 3.88 -14.80 27.09
CA MET A 1 2.70 -14.12 26.48
C MET A 1 2.80 -14.27 24.97
N SER A 2 1.68 -14.53 24.28
CA SER A 2 1.70 -14.56 22.81
C SER A 2 1.93 -13.16 22.26
N LYS A 3 2.86 -13.04 21.31
CA LYS A 3 3.18 -11.77 20.64
C LYS A 3 2.27 -11.56 19.42
N TYR A 4 1.88 -10.32 19.19
CA TYR A 4 1.07 -9.93 18.04
C TYR A 4 1.82 -8.96 17.14
N PHE A 5 1.67 -9.14 15.84
CA PHE A 5 2.34 -8.37 14.80
C PHE A 5 1.30 -7.81 13.85
N SER A 6 1.46 -6.56 13.46
CA SER A 6 0.45 -5.85 12.70
C SER A 6 1.02 -5.19 11.45
N GLY A 7 0.19 -5.10 10.43
CA GLY A 7 0.39 -4.31 9.23
C GLY A 7 -0.77 -3.34 9.07
N ILE A 8 -0.47 -2.08 8.80
CA ILE A 8 -1.47 -1.02 8.61
C ILE A 8 -1.25 -0.36 7.24
N SER A 9 -2.34 -0.22 6.50
CA SER A 9 -2.44 0.59 5.30
C SER A 9 -3.53 1.63 5.50
N PHE A 10 -3.35 2.80 4.89
CA PHE A 10 -4.31 3.89 4.93
C PHE A 10 -4.84 4.17 3.53
N ASN A 11 -6.14 4.46 3.41
CA ASN A 11 -6.77 4.93 2.19
C ASN A 11 -7.98 5.83 2.53
N GLU A 12 -7.99 7.08 2.05
CA GLU A 12 -9.16 7.99 2.11
C GLU A 12 -9.84 8.04 3.50
N GLY A 13 -9.08 8.30 4.57
CA GLY A 13 -9.61 8.41 5.94
C GLY A 13 -9.77 7.07 6.68
N LYS A 14 -9.65 5.93 5.98
CA LYS A 14 -9.83 4.59 6.55
C LYS A 14 -8.52 3.83 6.69
N TYR A 15 -8.49 2.94 7.68
CA TYR A 15 -7.30 2.17 8.03
C TYR A 15 -7.59 0.69 7.87
N THR A 16 -6.93 0.04 6.91
CA THR A 16 -6.94 -1.42 6.82
C THR A 16 -5.82 -1.97 7.69
N ILE A 17 -6.15 -2.90 8.55
CA ILE A 17 -5.23 -3.52 9.50
C ILE A 17 -5.31 -5.03 9.42
N SER A 18 -4.15 -5.70 9.44
CA SER A 18 -4.02 -7.13 9.65
C SER A 18 -3.21 -7.39 10.92
N ILE A 19 -3.67 -8.32 11.76
CA ILE A 19 -2.96 -8.77 12.97
C ILE A 19 -2.73 -10.27 12.87
N ILE A 20 -1.47 -10.69 13.03
CA ILE A 20 -1.08 -12.10 13.18
C ILE A 20 -0.46 -12.34 14.55
N ASN A 21 -0.52 -13.59 15.03
CA ASN A 21 0.24 -14.00 16.21
C ASN A 21 1.58 -14.65 15.85
N ASP A 22 2.39 -14.94 16.87
CA ASP A 22 3.62 -15.73 16.81
C ASP A 22 3.51 -17.08 16.08
N ASN A 23 2.33 -17.69 16.09
CA ASN A 23 2.03 -18.94 15.37
C ASN A 23 1.54 -18.71 13.93
N LEU A 24 1.69 -17.48 13.40
CA LEU A 24 1.32 -17.08 12.04
C LEU A 24 -0.17 -17.27 11.71
N ASN A 25 -1.03 -17.28 12.73
CA ASN A 25 -2.47 -17.28 12.55
C ASN A 25 -2.96 -15.84 12.40
N ILE A 26 -3.89 -15.62 11.48
CA ILE A 26 -4.59 -14.35 11.32
C ILE A 26 -5.58 -14.22 12.48
N ILE A 27 -5.39 -13.20 13.32
CA ILE A 27 -6.20 -12.92 14.51
C ILE A 27 -7.28 -11.90 14.19
N PHE A 28 -6.95 -10.93 13.34
CA PHE A 28 -7.86 -9.87 12.93
C PHE A 28 -7.45 -9.36 11.55
N MET A 29 -8.43 -9.03 10.73
CA MET A 29 -8.21 -8.32 9.47
C MET A 29 -9.48 -7.57 9.11
N ASP A 30 -9.43 -6.24 9.06
CA ASP A 30 -10.56 -5.43 8.63
C ASP A 30 -10.12 -4.00 8.25
N THR A 31 -11.06 -3.24 7.71
CA THR A 31 -10.96 -1.80 7.48
C THR A 31 -11.75 -1.07 8.55
N LEU A 32 -11.07 -0.19 9.30
CA LEU A 32 -11.61 0.48 10.47
C LEU A 32 -11.53 1.99 10.32
N GLU A 33 -12.45 2.68 10.99
CA GLU A 33 -12.32 4.10 11.26
C GLU A 33 -11.24 4.35 12.32
N PHE A 34 -10.71 5.58 12.37
CA PHE A 34 -9.58 5.91 13.25
C PHE A 34 -9.80 5.51 14.72
N ASN A 35 -10.96 5.82 15.29
CA ASN A 35 -11.25 5.54 16.70
C ASN A 35 -11.35 4.03 16.98
N GLU A 36 -11.89 3.26 16.04
CA GLU A 36 -12.00 1.80 16.14
C GLU A 36 -10.63 1.13 16.07
N LEU A 37 -9.77 1.62 15.17
CA LEU A 37 -8.36 1.22 15.12
C LEU A 37 -7.67 1.48 16.46
N CYS A 38 -7.84 2.68 17.04
CA CYS A 38 -7.23 3.02 18.32
C CYS A 38 -7.67 2.07 19.43
N GLU A 39 -8.97 1.77 19.52
CA GLU A 39 -9.49 0.84 20.52
C GLU A 39 -8.97 -0.58 20.32
N LEU A 40 -8.85 -1.04 19.07
CA LEU A 40 -8.23 -2.33 18.76
C LEU A 40 -6.76 -2.39 19.21
N LEU A 41 -5.97 -1.36 18.89
CA LEU A 41 -4.54 -1.29 19.23
C LEU A 41 -4.30 -1.21 20.75
N LYS A 42 -5.19 -0.58 21.52
CA LYS A 42 -5.12 -0.58 22.99
C LYS A 42 -5.38 -1.95 23.60
N ARG A 43 -6.33 -2.70 23.04
CA ARG A 43 -6.76 -4.02 23.57
C ARG A 43 -5.81 -5.15 23.22
N LYS A 44 -5.06 -5.02 22.12
CA LYS A 44 -4.13 -6.04 21.65
C LYS A 44 -2.70 -5.67 22.05
N THR A 45 -1.96 -6.62 22.61
CA THR A 45 -0.53 -6.45 22.95
C THR A 45 0.33 -6.60 21.70
N ILE A 46 0.19 -5.67 20.75
CA ILE A 46 0.95 -5.63 19.50
C ILE A 46 2.38 -5.19 19.81
N THR A 47 3.34 -5.99 19.37
CA THR A 47 4.78 -5.77 19.58
C THR A 47 5.39 -4.95 18.45
N THR A 48 4.99 -5.19 17.21
CA THR A 48 5.53 -4.49 16.04
C THR A 48 4.42 -4.15 15.06
N ILE A 49 4.42 -2.90 14.60
CA ILE A 49 3.53 -2.39 13.55
C ILE A 49 4.36 -2.01 12.34
N SER A 50 3.99 -2.55 11.19
CA SER A 50 4.54 -2.17 9.89
C SER A 50 3.54 -1.27 9.17
N ILE A 51 4.01 -0.18 8.59
CA ILE A 51 3.16 0.77 7.85
C ILE A 51 3.77 1.06 6.47
N ASP A 52 2.92 1.21 5.46
CA ASP A 52 3.29 1.60 4.09
C ASP A 52 3.09 3.12 3.97
N ALA A 53 3.82 3.87 4.79
CA ALA A 53 3.68 5.32 4.92
C ALA A 53 5.03 5.96 5.30
N PRO A 54 5.98 6.06 4.37
CA PRO A 54 7.28 6.65 4.64
C PRO A 54 7.26 8.14 4.94
N ILE A 55 6.17 8.83 4.62
CA ILE A 55 5.94 10.20 5.07
C ILE A 55 5.85 10.30 6.61
N MET A 56 5.53 9.21 7.30
CA MET A 56 5.25 9.23 8.73
C MET A 56 6.45 9.66 9.56
N LEU A 57 7.66 9.31 9.13
CA LEU A 57 8.88 9.81 9.78
C LEU A 57 9.21 11.25 9.36
N TYR A 58 9.00 11.63 8.11
CA TYR A 58 9.26 13.01 7.70
C TYR A 58 8.40 14.01 8.47
N ILE A 59 7.15 13.63 8.76
CA ILE A 59 6.29 14.34 9.70
C ILE A 59 6.98 14.55 11.05
N LYS A 60 7.53 13.47 11.64
CA LYS A 60 8.24 13.52 12.92
C LYS A 60 9.46 14.44 12.85
N ILE A 61 10.31 14.28 11.85
CA ILE A 61 11.63 14.94 11.78
C ILE A 61 11.50 16.41 11.40
N LYS A 62 10.62 16.72 10.44
CA LYS A 62 10.37 18.09 10.01
C LYS A 62 9.34 18.80 10.90
N ASN A 63 8.83 18.13 11.94
CA ASN A 63 7.82 18.64 12.87
C ASN A 63 6.59 19.23 12.15
N ILE A 64 6.12 18.54 11.11
CA ILE A 64 5.00 18.97 10.28
C ILE A 64 3.73 18.81 11.12
N ASN A 65 3.16 19.93 11.56
CA ASN A 65 2.02 19.93 12.46
C ASN A 65 0.88 20.85 12.01
N LYS A 66 1.10 21.67 10.97
CA LYS A 66 0.10 22.57 10.40
C LYS A 66 0.01 22.43 8.89
N LYS A 67 -1.14 22.86 8.35
CA LYS A 67 -1.43 22.85 6.91
C LYS A 67 -0.37 23.60 6.08
N GLU A 68 0.15 24.70 6.59
CA GLU A 68 1.19 25.51 5.94
C GLU A 68 2.50 24.74 5.72
N ASP A 69 2.86 23.86 6.67
CA ASP A 69 4.03 22.99 6.55
C ASP A 69 3.80 21.89 5.50
N MET A 70 2.54 21.49 5.31
CA MET A 70 2.12 20.43 4.39
C MET A 70 2.06 20.93 2.95
N ASP A 71 1.60 22.16 2.72
CA ASP A 71 1.49 22.76 1.38
C ASP A 71 2.88 22.96 0.72
N ASN A 72 3.95 23.03 1.51
CA ASN A 72 5.33 23.11 1.05
C ASN A 72 6.12 21.80 1.22
N PHE A 73 5.48 20.74 1.69
CA PHE A 73 6.17 19.49 1.98
C PHE A 73 6.57 18.76 0.69
N LYS A 74 7.87 18.54 0.54
CA LYS A 74 8.43 17.66 -0.49
C LYS A 74 9.12 16.48 0.16
N LEU A 75 8.78 15.29 -0.29
CA LEU A 75 9.46 14.08 0.15
C LEU A 75 10.79 13.95 -0.59
N GLU A 76 11.88 14.04 0.17
CA GLU A 76 13.23 13.81 -0.36
C GLU A 76 13.51 12.31 -0.52
N LYS A 77 14.52 11.99 -1.35
CA LYS A 77 14.96 10.60 -1.53
C LYS A 77 15.80 10.21 -0.32
N ARG A 78 15.52 9.05 0.30
CA ARG A 78 16.34 8.55 1.40
C ARG A 78 17.49 7.71 0.89
N ASP A 79 18.54 7.57 1.70
CA ASP A 79 19.72 6.80 1.28
C ASP A 79 19.36 5.34 0.98
N PHE A 80 18.47 4.73 1.75
CA PHE A 80 18.03 3.38 1.47
C PHE A 80 17.15 3.24 0.22
N ASP A 81 16.50 4.32 -0.24
CA ASP A 81 15.78 4.29 -1.52
C ASP A 81 16.78 4.08 -2.68
N ASN A 82 17.99 4.65 -2.61
CA ASN A 82 19.04 4.38 -3.60
C ASN A 82 19.42 2.89 -3.63
N LEU A 83 19.56 2.28 -2.45
CA LEU A 83 19.85 0.85 -2.33
C LEU A 83 18.71 0.00 -2.93
N LEU A 84 17.45 0.34 -2.64
CA LEU A 84 16.29 -0.35 -3.22
C LEU A 84 16.26 -0.20 -4.74
N SER A 85 16.46 1.01 -5.27
CA SER A 85 16.55 1.26 -6.72
C SER A 85 17.63 0.40 -7.38
N SER A 86 18.83 0.31 -6.79
CA SER A 86 19.95 -0.48 -7.33
C SER A 86 19.62 -1.98 -7.46
N ARG A 87 18.69 -2.47 -6.64
CA ARG A 87 18.22 -3.86 -6.64
C ARG A 87 16.98 -4.08 -7.49
N ASN A 88 16.61 -3.11 -8.32
CA ASN A 88 15.36 -3.08 -9.08
C ASN A 88 14.13 -3.31 -8.18
N MET A 89 14.20 -2.84 -6.94
CA MET A 89 13.08 -2.88 -6.01
C MET A 89 12.31 -1.57 -6.09
N PHE A 90 11.02 -1.65 -5.80
CA PHE A 90 10.16 -0.47 -5.77
C PHE A 90 10.62 0.53 -4.71
N THR A 91 10.72 1.79 -5.12
CA THR A 91 10.96 2.95 -4.26
C THR A 91 9.74 3.85 -4.19
N TYR A 92 9.65 4.66 -3.14
CA TYR A 92 8.45 5.40 -2.82
C TYR A 92 8.24 6.70 -3.61
N GLN A 93 9.30 7.37 -4.08
CA GLN A 93 9.20 8.65 -4.81
C GLN A 93 8.33 8.59 -6.08
N GLU A 94 8.14 7.40 -6.65
CA GLU A 94 7.35 7.20 -7.87
C GLU A 94 5.83 7.08 -7.61
N ARG A 95 5.38 7.06 -6.34
CA ARG A 95 4.04 6.56 -5.96
C ARG A 95 3.00 7.60 -5.55
N PHE A 96 3.34 8.86 -5.29
CA PHE A 96 2.35 9.77 -4.69
C PHE A 96 2.31 11.18 -5.27
N ASN A 97 1.08 11.59 -5.62
CA ASN A 97 0.61 12.95 -5.40
C ASN A 97 0.06 12.96 -3.98
N MET A 98 0.77 13.58 -3.03
CA MET A 98 0.33 13.67 -1.64
C MET A 98 -0.62 14.85 -1.52
N ASP A 99 -1.84 14.62 -1.01
CA ASP A 99 -2.74 15.71 -0.62
C ASP A 99 -2.71 15.92 0.91
N THR A 100 -3.20 17.09 1.33
CA THR A 100 -3.21 17.49 2.75
C THR A 100 -3.98 16.52 3.64
N GLU A 101 -5.05 15.89 3.13
CA GLU A 101 -5.88 14.98 3.91
C GLU A 101 -5.16 13.66 4.22
N TYR A 102 -4.46 13.12 3.22
CA TYR A 102 -3.59 11.95 3.36
C TYR A 102 -2.51 12.21 4.41
N VAL A 103 -1.78 13.32 4.28
CA VAL A 103 -0.70 13.64 5.23
C VAL A 103 -1.27 13.84 6.64
N GLY A 104 -2.40 14.55 6.78
CA GLY A 104 -3.04 14.79 8.08
C GLY A 104 -3.46 13.50 8.79
N SER A 105 -3.95 12.52 8.03
CA SER A 105 -4.31 11.20 8.56
C SER A 105 -3.08 10.42 9.05
N ILE A 106 -1.97 10.48 8.32
CA ILE A 106 -0.71 9.86 8.74
C ILE A 106 -0.14 10.52 10.01
N ILE A 107 -0.16 11.86 10.10
CA ILE A 107 0.24 12.60 11.33
C ILE A 107 -0.56 12.08 12.52
N LYS A 108 -1.89 12.06 12.39
CA LYS A 108 -2.79 11.64 13.45
C LYS A 108 -2.54 10.20 13.91
N LEU A 109 -2.29 9.29 12.97
CA LEU A 109 -1.92 7.91 13.28
C LEU A 109 -0.58 7.84 14.02
N TYR A 110 0.42 8.57 13.54
CA TYR A 110 1.76 8.57 14.12
C TYR A 110 1.76 9.02 15.59
N ASP A 111 1.14 10.17 15.87
CA ASP A 111 1.04 10.72 17.23
C ASP A 111 0.35 9.73 18.17
N GLN A 112 -0.71 9.10 17.68
CA GLN A 112 -1.45 8.12 18.46
C GLN A 112 -0.63 6.85 18.75
N LEU A 113 0.16 6.38 17.78
CA LEU A 113 1.08 5.26 18.00
C LEU A 113 2.16 5.62 19.02
N CYS A 114 2.73 6.83 18.94
CA CYS A 114 3.70 7.33 19.92
C CYS A 114 3.10 7.38 21.33
N ASN A 115 1.87 7.89 21.47
CA ASN A 115 1.14 7.91 22.74
C ASN A 115 0.87 6.50 23.30
N MET A 116 0.81 5.49 22.44
CA MET A 116 0.69 4.07 22.84
C MET A 116 2.03 3.40 23.14
N GLY A 117 3.14 4.14 23.07
CA GLY A 117 4.50 3.69 23.36
C GLY A 117 5.25 3.09 22.16
N PHE A 118 4.71 3.19 20.94
CA PHE A 118 5.41 2.74 19.75
C PHE A 118 6.48 3.74 19.33
N SER A 119 7.63 3.26 18.89
CA SER A 119 8.73 4.09 18.38
C SER A 119 9.50 3.38 17.27
N TYR A 120 10.21 4.14 16.43
CA TYR A 120 11.16 3.58 15.48
C TYR A 120 12.38 3.02 16.20
N LYS A 121 12.85 1.83 15.79
CA LYS A 121 14.00 1.16 16.40
C LYS A 121 14.91 0.53 15.33
N ASN A 122 16.22 0.68 15.50
CA ASN A 122 17.22 0.07 14.62
C ASN A 122 17.31 -1.46 14.77
N SER A 123 16.84 -1.99 15.90
CA SER A 123 16.88 -3.42 16.19
C SER A 123 15.60 -3.86 16.90
N PRO A 124 15.20 -5.13 16.71
CA PRO A 124 14.09 -5.73 17.42
C PRO A 124 14.30 -5.66 18.94
N SER A 125 13.22 -5.38 19.66
CA SER A 125 13.21 -5.39 21.11
C SER A 125 11.87 -5.91 21.60
N ASP A 126 11.77 -6.23 22.89
CA ASP A 126 10.47 -6.58 23.47
C ASP A 126 9.51 -5.38 23.58
N ASP A 127 10.01 -4.14 23.42
CA ASP A 127 9.13 -2.98 23.36
C ASP A 127 8.52 -2.75 21.97
N LYS A 128 7.44 -1.96 22.01
CA LYS A 128 6.63 -1.58 20.86
C LYS A 128 7.42 -0.85 19.78
N SER A 129 7.45 -1.43 18.58
CA SER A 129 8.24 -0.94 17.46
C SER A 129 7.36 -0.53 16.27
N ILE A 130 7.74 0.56 15.61
CA ILE A 130 7.23 1.00 14.31
C ILE A 130 8.30 0.70 13.26
N ILE A 131 7.90 0.06 12.17
CA ILE A 131 8.74 -0.14 10.99
C ILE A 131 7.98 0.29 9.74
N GLU A 132 8.72 0.67 8.72
CA GLU A 132 8.20 0.82 7.37
C GLU A 132 8.44 -0.47 6.61
N SER A 133 7.46 -0.88 5.80
CA SER A 133 7.70 -1.87 4.76
C SER A 133 6.74 -1.70 3.59
N TYR A 134 7.25 -1.91 2.39
CA TYR A 134 6.46 -1.87 1.18
C TYR A 134 6.03 -3.29 0.83
N PRO A 135 4.71 -3.58 0.72
CA PRO A 135 4.22 -4.92 0.47
C PRO A 135 4.86 -5.56 -0.77
N ASP A 136 4.93 -4.82 -1.89
CA ASP A 136 5.50 -5.32 -3.15
C ASP A 136 7.00 -5.62 -3.02
N THR A 137 7.76 -4.71 -2.43
CA THR A 137 9.20 -4.92 -2.17
C THR A 137 9.43 -6.10 -1.22
N SER A 138 8.55 -6.27 -0.24
CA SER A 138 8.60 -7.40 0.70
C SER A 138 8.38 -8.74 -0.01
N VAL A 139 7.36 -8.86 -0.88
CA VAL A 139 7.11 -10.11 -1.60
C VAL A 139 8.19 -10.42 -2.63
N ILE A 140 8.78 -9.41 -3.25
CA ILE A 140 9.97 -9.52 -4.09
C ILE A 140 11.13 -10.11 -3.27
N ALA A 141 11.47 -9.51 -2.12
CA ALA A 141 12.55 -10.02 -1.27
C ALA A 141 12.29 -11.45 -0.77
N MET A 142 11.01 -11.80 -0.60
CA MET A 142 10.52 -13.14 -0.29
C MET A 142 10.53 -14.13 -1.47
N GLY A 143 11.16 -13.79 -2.60
CA GLY A 143 11.37 -14.69 -3.73
C GLY A 143 10.30 -14.63 -4.82
N TRP A 144 9.50 -13.56 -4.88
CA TRP A 144 8.61 -13.35 -6.02
C TRP A 144 9.39 -12.90 -7.27
N ASN A 145 9.36 -13.73 -8.31
CA ASN A 145 9.75 -13.32 -9.65
C ASN A 145 8.53 -12.75 -10.37
N ILE A 146 8.54 -11.45 -10.61
CA ILE A 146 7.47 -10.75 -11.33
C ILE A 146 7.69 -11.00 -12.82
N GLY A 147 6.77 -11.73 -13.45
CA GLY A 147 6.68 -11.85 -14.89
C GLY A 147 6.07 -10.60 -15.53
N LYS A 148 6.22 -10.46 -16.86
CA LYS A 148 5.54 -9.41 -17.63
C LYS A 148 4.04 -9.73 -17.75
N ASP A 149 3.20 -8.69 -17.74
CA ASP A 149 1.74 -8.75 -17.97
C ASP A 149 0.95 -9.67 -17.05
N ILE A 150 1.04 -9.42 -15.74
CA ILE A 150 0.28 -10.16 -14.72
C ILE A 150 -1.01 -9.41 -14.38
N SER A 151 -2.16 -10.10 -14.46
CA SER A 151 -3.45 -9.53 -14.07
C SER A 151 -3.51 -9.25 -12.55
N PRO A 152 -4.36 -8.32 -12.06
CA PRO A 152 -4.52 -8.08 -10.63
C PRO A 152 -4.86 -9.35 -9.82
N ASN A 153 -5.68 -10.24 -10.39
CA ASN A 153 -6.02 -11.53 -9.77
C ASN A 153 -4.80 -12.45 -9.65
N ASP A 154 -3.95 -12.48 -10.68
CA ASP A 154 -2.72 -13.28 -10.63
C ASP A 154 -1.73 -12.71 -9.62
N ILE A 155 -1.62 -11.38 -9.49
CA ILE A 155 -0.84 -10.74 -8.43
C ILE A 155 -1.35 -11.15 -7.05
N LEU A 156 -2.66 -11.04 -6.82
CA LEU A 156 -3.27 -11.44 -5.55
C LEU A 156 -2.95 -12.90 -5.23
N ARG A 157 -3.16 -13.80 -6.21
CA ARG A 157 -2.87 -15.22 -6.05
C ARG A 157 -1.40 -15.47 -5.71
N LYS A 158 -0.46 -14.80 -6.38
CA LYS A 158 0.97 -14.93 -6.09
C LYS A 158 1.33 -14.44 -4.69
N LYS A 159 0.76 -13.31 -4.25
CA LYS A 159 0.94 -12.80 -2.88
C LYS A 159 0.42 -13.79 -1.84
N VAL A 160 -0.77 -14.35 -2.06
CA VAL A 160 -1.34 -15.41 -1.22
C VAL A 160 -0.44 -16.66 -1.18
N ASP A 161 0.06 -17.10 -2.34
CA ASP A 161 0.93 -18.29 -2.43
C ASP A 161 2.25 -18.08 -1.67
N ILE A 162 2.83 -16.87 -1.73
CA ILE A 162 4.05 -16.50 -1.00
C ILE A 162 3.85 -16.60 0.51
N LEU A 163 2.72 -16.12 1.02
CA LEU A 163 2.38 -16.20 2.45
C LEU A 163 2.03 -17.63 2.88
N LYS A 164 1.31 -18.40 2.06
CA LYS A 164 1.02 -19.81 2.33
C LYS A 164 2.27 -20.67 2.41
N LYS A 165 3.26 -20.45 1.53
CA LYS A 165 4.58 -21.10 1.59
C LYS A 165 5.34 -20.80 2.88
N ARG A 166 4.94 -19.75 3.60
CA ARG A 166 5.48 -19.33 4.91
C ARG A 166 4.57 -19.71 6.07
N ASN A 167 3.70 -20.71 5.85
CA ASN A 167 2.79 -21.25 6.85
C ASN A 167 1.70 -20.30 7.36
N ILE A 168 1.46 -19.16 6.67
CA ILE A 168 0.30 -18.31 7.01
C ILE A 168 -0.99 -18.98 6.51
N ARG A 169 -1.93 -19.18 7.44
CA ARG A 169 -3.19 -19.88 7.17
C ARG A 169 -4.28 -18.94 6.64
N ILE A 170 -4.26 -18.71 5.33
CA ILE A 170 -5.26 -17.89 4.62
C ILE A 170 -6.42 -18.78 4.13
N LYS A 171 -7.39 -19.07 4.99
CA LYS A 171 -8.67 -19.70 4.59
C LYS A 171 -9.79 -18.72 4.95
N ARG A 172 -10.37 -18.04 3.94
CA ARG A 172 -11.61 -17.22 4.05
C ARG A 172 -11.51 -15.78 4.57
N TYR A 173 -10.32 -15.19 4.62
CA TYR A 173 -10.19 -13.83 5.16
C TYR A 173 -10.31 -12.72 4.12
N LEU A 174 -10.02 -13.00 2.84
CA LEU A 174 -10.02 -11.95 1.82
C LEU A 174 -11.43 -11.63 1.31
N LYS A 175 -11.77 -10.34 1.23
CA LYS A 175 -13.02 -9.82 0.65
C LYS A 175 -13.15 -10.19 -0.81
N LYS A 176 -14.38 -10.33 -1.30
CA LYS A 176 -14.66 -10.78 -2.68
C LYS A 176 -14.20 -9.77 -3.75
N ASN A 177 -14.19 -8.48 -3.41
CA ASN A 177 -13.72 -7.44 -4.33
C ASN A 177 -12.19 -7.48 -4.43
N ILE A 178 -11.67 -7.43 -5.66
CA ILE A 178 -10.22 -7.53 -5.92
C ILE A 178 -9.42 -6.38 -5.28
N ASN A 179 -9.96 -5.17 -5.24
CA ASN A 179 -9.28 -4.02 -4.67
C ASN A 179 -9.15 -4.16 -3.16
N ASP A 180 -10.25 -4.52 -2.49
CA ASP A 180 -10.27 -4.76 -1.06
C ASP A 180 -9.33 -5.92 -0.70
N SER A 181 -9.40 -7.04 -1.45
CA SER A 181 -8.48 -8.17 -1.33
C SER A 181 -7.01 -7.77 -1.47
N MET A 182 -6.71 -6.84 -2.39
CA MET A 182 -5.35 -6.36 -2.62
C MET A 182 -4.82 -5.49 -1.48
N VAL A 183 -5.67 -4.67 -0.87
CA VAL A 183 -5.32 -3.91 0.33
C VAL A 183 -5.12 -4.86 1.51
N GLU A 184 -6.03 -5.81 1.71
CA GLU A 184 -5.96 -6.80 2.77
C GLU A 184 -4.69 -7.66 2.68
N ILE A 185 -4.40 -8.23 1.50
CA ILE A 185 -3.18 -9.03 1.34
C ILE A 185 -1.91 -8.20 1.56
N ASN A 186 -1.92 -6.92 1.20
CA ASN A 186 -0.80 -6.01 1.45
C ASN A 186 -0.59 -5.79 2.95
N THR A 187 -1.66 -5.53 3.70
CA THR A 187 -1.57 -5.41 5.17
C THR A 187 -1.14 -6.71 5.83
N LEU A 188 -1.53 -7.86 5.29
CA LEU A 188 -1.08 -9.15 5.80
C LEU A 188 0.41 -9.40 5.51
N ILE A 189 0.91 -8.98 4.34
CA ILE A 189 2.35 -8.99 4.04
C ILE A 189 3.11 -8.13 5.05
N GLN A 190 2.61 -6.92 5.34
CA GLN A 190 3.21 -6.02 6.35
C GLN A 190 3.19 -6.63 7.76
N ALA A 191 2.09 -7.25 8.16
CA ALA A 191 2.00 -7.95 9.45
C ALA A 191 3.03 -9.10 9.54
N TYR A 192 3.25 -9.82 8.45
CA TYR A 192 4.29 -10.82 8.37
C TYR A 192 5.70 -10.23 8.38
N THR A 193 5.93 -9.09 7.72
CA THR A 193 7.20 -8.36 7.81
C THR A 193 7.47 -7.90 9.25
N SER A 194 6.46 -7.45 10.00
CA SER A 194 6.56 -7.14 11.43
C SER A 194 6.99 -8.35 12.26
N HIS A 195 6.41 -9.53 11.99
CA HIS A 195 6.82 -10.78 12.63
C HIS A 195 8.28 -11.13 12.31
N LEU A 196 8.67 -11.03 11.03
CA LEU A 196 10.04 -11.32 10.60
C LEU A 196 11.03 -10.34 11.22
N TYR A 197 10.73 -9.04 11.24
CA TYR A 197 11.56 -8.04 11.90
C TYR A 197 11.80 -8.45 13.35
N HIS A 198 10.74 -8.75 14.10
CA HIS A 198 10.85 -9.18 15.49
C HIS A 198 11.73 -10.44 15.67
N ALA A 199 11.66 -11.37 14.72
CA ALA A 199 12.43 -12.60 14.71
C ALA A 199 13.85 -12.46 14.13
N ASN A 200 14.35 -11.22 13.92
CA ASN A 200 15.62 -10.93 13.24
C ASN A 200 15.71 -11.55 11.83
N GLY A 201 14.58 -11.69 11.14
CA GLY A 201 14.43 -12.24 9.78
C GLY A 201 14.34 -11.16 8.68
N CYS A 202 14.68 -9.91 9.01
CA CYS A 202 14.70 -8.79 8.08
C CYS A 202 16.07 -8.12 8.06
N LYS A 203 16.50 -7.70 6.88
CA LYS A 203 17.48 -6.64 6.74
C LYS A 203 16.82 -5.31 7.08
N VAL A 204 17.37 -4.63 8.08
CA VAL A 204 16.94 -3.28 8.47
C VAL A 204 17.78 -2.26 7.70
N LEU A 205 17.11 -1.32 7.04
CA LEU A 205 17.72 -0.24 6.26
C LEU A 205 17.33 1.12 6.83
N GLY A 206 18.19 2.12 6.62
CA GLY A 206 18.02 3.48 7.12
C GLY A 206 18.51 3.67 8.55
N SER A 207 18.16 4.82 9.12
CA SER A 207 18.55 5.25 10.47
C SER A 207 17.32 5.77 11.23
N LEU A 208 17.47 6.14 12.51
CA LEU A 208 16.37 6.78 13.26
C LEU A 208 15.96 8.13 12.68
N ASP A 209 16.86 8.78 11.92
CA ASP A 209 16.67 10.09 11.28
C ASP A 209 16.24 9.97 9.81
N GLU A 210 16.17 8.76 9.25
CA GLU A 210 15.69 8.52 7.88
C GLU A 210 14.52 7.53 7.81
N GLY A 211 14.35 6.75 8.88
CA GLY A 211 13.28 5.78 9.04
C GLY A 211 13.83 4.39 8.94
N ILE A 212 13.10 3.47 9.57
CA ILE A 212 13.51 2.08 9.65
C ILE A 212 12.69 1.31 8.63
N PHE A 213 13.32 0.97 7.52
CA PHE A 213 12.72 0.11 6.52
C PHE A 213 13.13 -1.35 6.76
N ALA A 214 12.14 -2.21 6.99
CA ALA A 214 12.36 -3.63 7.18
C ALA A 214 12.14 -4.38 5.87
N LEU A 215 13.19 -5.03 5.38
CA LEU A 215 13.15 -5.87 4.19
C LEU A 215 13.26 -7.35 4.59
N PRO A 216 12.22 -8.18 4.37
CA PRO A 216 12.30 -9.62 4.61
C PRO A 216 13.50 -10.29 3.94
N GLY A 217 14.22 -11.14 4.69
CA GLY A 217 15.38 -11.90 4.24
C GLY A 217 16.69 -11.45 4.91
N ASN A 218 17.51 -12.42 5.31
CA ASN A 218 18.78 -12.20 6.03
C ASN A 218 20.03 -12.35 5.15
N GLU A 219 19.87 -12.84 3.92
CA GLU A 219 20.98 -13.04 2.99
C GLU A 219 20.88 -12.08 1.82
N GLU A 220 22.03 -11.70 1.28
CA GLU A 220 22.14 -10.90 0.08
C GLU A 220 21.16 -11.40 -0.97
N VAL A 221 20.26 -10.52 -1.40
CA VAL A 221 19.34 -10.80 -2.50
C VAL A 221 20.19 -10.97 -3.76
N ASN A 222 20.78 -12.16 -3.93
CA ASN A 222 21.48 -12.60 -5.12
C ASN A 222 20.42 -12.91 -6.17
N ARG A 223 19.82 -11.84 -6.68
CA ARG A 223 19.05 -11.90 -7.92
C ARG A 223 20.05 -11.74 -9.04
N LYS A 224 20.33 -12.84 -9.74
CA LYS A 224 20.75 -12.76 -11.14
C LYS A 224 19.83 -11.78 -11.84
N GLU A 225 20.44 -10.83 -12.54
CA GLU A 225 19.81 -9.75 -13.31
C GLU A 225 18.47 -10.17 -13.92
N ASN A 226 17.38 -9.76 -13.28
CA ASN A 226 16.08 -9.68 -13.94
C ASN A 226 15.49 -8.35 -13.50
N SER A 227 16.00 -7.32 -14.18
CA SER A 227 15.58 -5.94 -14.13
C SER A 227 14.19 -5.82 -14.74
N TYR A 228 13.17 -5.74 -13.90
CA TYR A 228 11.87 -5.26 -14.32
C TYR A 228 11.55 -3.99 -13.55
N ARG A 229 11.76 -2.84 -14.22
CA ARG A 229 11.08 -1.60 -13.86
C ARG A 229 9.59 -1.89 -13.97
N ILE A 230 8.90 -1.83 -12.83
CA ILE A 230 7.44 -1.91 -12.81
C ILE A 230 6.95 -0.51 -13.21
N VAL A 231 6.93 -0.26 -14.51
CA VAL A 231 6.41 0.98 -15.08
C VAL A 231 4.89 1.01 -14.91
N GLN A 232 4.42 1.94 -14.08
CA GLN A 232 3.15 2.66 -14.18
C GLN A 232 1.98 1.95 -14.90
N LYS A 233 1.49 0.83 -14.37
CA LYS A 233 0.16 0.29 -14.77
C LYS A 233 -0.87 0.23 -13.64
N TYR A 234 -0.50 0.64 -12.44
CA TYR A 234 -1.45 0.91 -11.36
C TYR A 234 -1.56 2.43 -11.19
N LYS A 235 -2.12 3.12 -12.19
CA LYS A 235 -2.75 4.41 -11.93
C LYS A 235 -3.84 4.12 -10.91
N SER A 236 -3.56 4.50 -9.66
CA SER A 236 -4.54 4.89 -8.66
C SER A 236 -5.81 4.04 -8.60
N PHE A 237 -5.75 2.92 -7.88
CA PHE A 237 -6.96 2.31 -7.31
C PHE A 237 -7.59 3.15 -6.17
N SER A 238 -7.03 4.33 -5.87
CA SER A 238 -7.57 5.33 -4.94
C SER A 238 -7.91 6.67 -5.61
N SER A 239 -8.17 6.71 -6.92
CA SER A 239 -8.63 7.96 -7.57
C SER A 239 -9.66 7.70 -8.67
N SER A 240 -10.73 7.00 -8.34
CA SER A 240 -11.96 7.02 -9.16
C SER A 240 -13.21 6.88 -8.29
N LEU A 241 -13.34 7.77 -7.32
CA LEU A 241 -14.60 8.05 -6.63
C LEU A 241 -14.83 9.57 -6.58
N SER A 242 -14.60 10.26 -7.70
CA SER A 242 -15.22 11.58 -7.91
C SER A 242 -16.69 11.36 -8.24
N GLY A 243 -17.49 11.06 -7.21
CA GLY A 243 -18.93 11.19 -7.28
C GLY A 243 -19.24 12.66 -7.51
N LYS A 244 -19.47 13.05 -8.76
CA LYS A 244 -20.05 14.36 -9.08
C LYS A 244 -21.43 14.42 -8.42
N SER A 245 -21.52 15.14 -7.31
CA SER A 245 -22.77 15.64 -6.78
C SER A 245 -23.30 16.68 -7.77
N SER A 246 -24.25 16.27 -8.62
CA SER A 246 -25.10 17.21 -9.35
C SER A 246 -26.37 17.44 -8.52
N PRO A 247 -26.72 18.70 -8.22
CA PRO A 247 -27.89 19.03 -7.41
C PRO A 247 -29.12 19.13 -8.31
N LEU A 248 -30.20 18.42 -8.01
CA LEU A 248 -31.51 18.68 -8.61
C LEU A 248 -32.58 18.55 -7.55
N GLY A 249 -33.17 19.71 -7.22
CA GLY A 249 -34.35 19.83 -6.40
C GLY A 249 -35.63 19.49 -7.16
N ASP A 250 -36.60 19.00 -6.40
CA ASP A 250 -38.00 19.41 -6.33
C ASP A 250 -38.82 19.73 -7.61
N ARG A 251 -39.94 18.98 -7.69
CA ARG A 251 -41.31 19.32 -8.15
C ARG A 251 -41.80 18.88 -9.55
N ASP A 252 -42.61 17.83 -9.51
CA ASP A 252 -44.00 17.70 -9.95
C ASP A 252 -44.50 18.19 -11.34
N SER A 253 -44.93 17.18 -12.12
CA SER A 253 -46.29 17.00 -12.69
C SER A 253 -46.61 17.30 -14.18
N LYS A 254 -47.29 16.30 -14.77
CA LYS A 254 -48.31 16.26 -15.87
C LYS A 254 -47.93 15.99 -17.35
N GLU A 255 -48.29 14.76 -17.76
CA GLU A 255 -49.16 14.33 -18.91
C GLU A 255 -49.16 15.08 -20.26
N THR A 256 -48.85 14.38 -21.36
CA THR A 256 -49.81 13.90 -22.42
C THR A 256 -49.07 13.32 -23.66
N ASP A 257 -49.53 12.16 -24.14
CA ASP A 257 -49.28 11.52 -25.46
C ASP A 257 -50.43 11.90 -26.45
N PRO A 258 -50.54 11.45 -27.75
CA PRO A 258 -49.67 10.64 -28.64
C PRO A 258 -49.57 11.13 -30.13
N VAL A 259 -48.85 10.41 -31.01
CA VAL A 259 -49.31 9.79 -32.31
C VAL A 259 -48.18 9.56 -33.35
N ASP A 260 -47.93 8.27 -33.61
CA ASP A 260 -47.58 7.48 -34.83
C ASP A 260 -46.67 7.98 -35.99
N LYS A 261 -45.63 7.17 -36.29
CA LYS A 261 -45.45 6.40 -37.55
C LYS A 261 -44.30 5.36 -37.46
N LYS A 262 -44.57 4.10 -37.84
CA LYS A 262 -43.68 2.91 -37.97
C LYS A 262 -43.44 2.58 -39.47
N PRO A 263 -42.67 1.54 -39.89
CA PRO A 263 -41.53 0.78 -39.32
C PRO A 263 -40.32 0.71 -40.32
N THR A 264 -39.13 0.15 -40.04
CA THR A 264 -38.68 -1.25 -40.37
C THR A 264 -37.20 -1.46 -39.92
N ALA A 265 -36.83 -2.71 -39.55
CA ALA A 265 -35.56 -3.20 -38.93
C ALA A 265 -34.38 -3.44 -39.93
N PRO A 266 -33.24 -4.13 -39.60
CA PRO A 266 -32.62 -4.55 -38.33
C PRO A 266 -31.10 -4.19 -38.18
N ALA A 267 -30.52 -4.60 -37.06
CA ALA A 267 -29.17 -4.32 -36.56
C ALA A 267 -27.97 -4.59 -37.51
N ALA A 268 -27.00 -3.69 -37.51
CA ALA A 268 -25.65 -3.89 -38.05
C ALA A 268 -24.58 -3.72 -36.96
N ARG A 269 -23.85 -4.81 -36.69
CA ARG A 269 -22.54 -4.82 -36.01
C ARG A 269 -21.52 -4.09 -36.88
N ILE A 270 -20.70 -3.22 -36.29
CA ILE A 270 -19.44 -2.77 -36.91
C ILE A 270 -18.30 -2.88 -35.89
N LYS A 271 -17.40 -3.84 -36.17
CA LYS A 271 -16.00 -3.86 -35.75
C LYS A 271 -15.29 -2.62 -36.31
N ASN A 272 -14.36 -2.04 -35.57
CA ASN A 272 -13.24 -1.35 -36.20
C ASN A 272 -11.95 -1.65 -35.44
N ASP A 273 -11.18 -2.56 -36.04
CA ASP A 273 -9.73 -2.62 -35.94
C ASP A 273 -9.14 -1.27 -36.40
N ARG A 274 -8.28 -0.67 -35.58
CA ARG A 274 -7.18 0.16 -36.08
C ARG A 274 -5.92 -0.11 -35.27
N VAL A 275 -5.02 -0.82 -35.93
CA VAL A 275 -3.58 -0.82 -35.71
C VAL A 275 -3.06 0.62 -35.87
N MET A 276 -2.27 1.09 -34.91
CA MET A 276 -1.20 2.06 -35.13
C MET A 276 0.00 1.63 -34.28
N THR A 277 1.04 1.23 -35.01
CA THR A 277 2.40 0.93 -34.55
C THR A 277 3.18 2.25 -34.37
N GLU A 278 4.33 2.16 -33.69
CA GLU A 278 5.45 3.12 -33.60
C GLU A 278 5.57 4.03 -32.37
N TYR A 279 6.27 3.46 -31.37
CA TYR A 279 7.56 3.90 -30.80
C TYR A 279 8.13 5.28 -31.22
N CYS A 280 8.51 6.09 -30.22
CA CYS A 280 9.70 6.97 -30.21
C CYS A 280 10.01 7.43 -28.77
N GLY A 281 11.26 7.31 -28.33
CA GLY A 281 11.79 8.07 -27.18
C GLY A 281 12.51 7.27 -26.10
N ALA A 282 13.75 6.83 -26.39
CA ALA A 282 14.81 6.65 -25.39
C ALA A 282 15.56 7.98 -25.17
N GLN A 283 16.54 7.97 -24.24
CA GLN A 283 17.34 9.09 -23.67
C GLN A 283 16.58 9.92 -22.61
N TYR A 284 17.11 10.15 -21.41
CA TYR A 284 18.47 10.60 -21.13
C TYR A 284 19.16 9.91 -19.94
N LEU A 285 20.45 9.67 -20.16
CA LEU A 285 21.50 9.44 -19.18
C LEU A 285 21.82 10.75 -18.42
N TYR A 286 22.38 10.56 -17.23
CA TYR A 286 23.11 11.54 -16.42
C TYR A 286 24.06 12.41 -17.23
N ASP A 287 24.27 13.65 -16.78
CA ASP A 287 25.62 14.17 -16.56
C ASP A 287 25.61 15.29 -15.50
N ASN A 288 26.62 15.23 -14.62
CA ASN A 288 27.01 16.26 -13.67
C ASN A 288 27.66 17.43 -14.41
N ILE A 289 27.26 18.68 -14.13
CA ILE A 289 28.09 19.85 -13.75
C ILE A 289 27.22 20.77 -12.90
#